data_AF-A0A964AS42-F1
#
_entry.id   AF-A0A964AS42-F1
#
_cell.length_a   1.000
_cell.length_b   1.000
_cell.length_c   1.000
_cell.angle_alpha   90.00
_cell.angle_beta   90.00
_cell.angle_gamma   90.00
#
_symmetry.space_group_name_H-M   'P 1'
#
loop_
_entity.id
_entity.type
_entity.pdbx_description
1 polymer ?
#
loop_
_entity_poly.entity_id
_entity_poly.type
_entity_poly.pdbx_seq_one_letter_code
_entity_poly.pdbx_strand_id
1 'polypeptide(L)'
;MPELPEVEIAARNLRRWTRGRRVVGLDLPDDALRIGNRGNPTPAGPVTRVWRRAKHLLLATPSAELAWHFRMTGKLIPERPGLRPRARLRLDDGGVIAFVDTRRLGELRVLPPGGAAAWLDTLDLGPEPFPERHPGAWWAARLGDLRGAIKPALMRQDRVAGLGNIAASEICWRAGVSPRASARTLSAACWAAIAEASHAFLHHIVAVEAGDEIHYLNDGPGASNPFDVYGRAGAPCPRCGAPIQRFMQAGRATFACSVCQPPAR
;
A
#
# COMPACT_ATOMS: atom_id res chain seq x y z
N MET A 1 2.52 7.33 -2.88
CA MET A 1 3.01 5.96 -3.17
C MET A 1 2.07 5.03 -2.44
N PRO A 2 1.20 4.31 -3.15
CA PRO A 2 0.33 3.31 -2.53
C PRO A 2 1.10 2.33 -1.67
N GLU A 3 0.63 2.18 -0.44
CA GLU A 3 1.05 1.17 0.52
C GLU A 3 -0.12 0.19 0.72
N LEU A 4 -0.04 -0.65 1.74
CA LEU A 4 -1.11 -1.59 2.05
C LEU A 4 -2.50 -0.94 2.15
N PRO A 5 -2.69 0.17 2.89
CA PRO A 5 -4.01 0.77 3.06
C PRO A 5 -4.63 1.18 1.73
N GLU A 6 -3.92 1.93 0.91
CA GLU A 6 -4.45 2.44 -0.36
C GLU A 6 -4.81 1.30 -1.32
N VAL A 7 -4.02 0.22 -1.34
CA VAL A 7 -4.35 -0.96 -2.15
C VAL A 7 -5.56 -1.71 -1.61
N GLU A 8 -5.77 -1.73 -0.28
CA GLU A 8 -6.97 -2.32 0.33
C GLU A 8 -8.22 -1.50 0.00
N ILE A 9 -8.12 -0.16 0.04
CA ILE A 9 -9.20 0.75 -0.36
C ILE A 9 -9.54 0.52 -1.84
N ALA A 10 -8.55 0.45 -2.73
CA ALA A 10 -8.79 0.08 -4.14
C ALA A 10 -9.46 -1.30 -4.27
N ALA A 11 -9.08 -2.29 -3.46
CA ALA A 11 -9.71 -3.61 -3.47
C ALA A 11 -11.17 -3.58 -3.03
N ARG A 12 -11.51 -2.77 -2.01
CA ARG A 12 -12.90 -2.57 -1.56
C ARG A 12 -13.73 -1.87 -2.63
N ASN A 13 -13.20 -0.83 -3.25
CA ASN A 13 -13.86 -0.10 -4.32
C ASN A 13 -14.07 -0.98 -5.54
N LEU A 14 -13.05 -1.72 -5.97
CA LEU A 14 -13.15 -2.65 -7.09
C LEU A 14 -14.21 -3.73 -6.80
N ARG A 15 -14.22 -4.33 -5.61
CA ARG A 15 -15.28 -5.28 -5.18
C ARG A 15 -16.68 -4.69 -5.30
N ARG A 16 -16.86 -3.42 -4.92
CA ARG A 16 -18.15 -2.74 -4.99
C ARG A 16 -18.57 -2.50 -6.43
N TRP A 17 -17.68 -1.97 -7.27
CA TRP A 17 -17.98 -1.66 -8.67
C TRP A 17 -18.22 -2.92 -9.52
N THR A 18 -17.56 -4.04 -9.19
CA THR A 18 -17.68 -5.29 -9.95
C THR A 18 -18.70 -6.28 -9.36
N ARG A 19 -19.43 -5.91 -8.29
CA ARG A 19 -20.36 -6.83 -7.63
C ARG A 19 -21.48 -7.26 -8.59
N GLY A 20 -21.59 -8.56 -8.84
CA GLY A 20 -22.58 -9.11 -9.77
C GLY A 20 -22.34 -8.75 -11.24
N ARG A 21 -21.15 -8.21 -11.58
CA ARG A 21 -20.77 -7.81 -12.94
C ARG A 21 -19.86 -8.83 -13.60
N ARG A 22 -19.79 -8.77 -14.92
CA ARG A 22 -18.89 -9.57 -15.75
C ARG A 22 -17.90 -8.66 -16.44
N VAL A 23 -16.65 -9.10 -16.53
CA VAL A 23 -15.66 -8.48 -17.41
C VAL A 23 -15.97 -8.89 -18.84
N VAL A 24 -16.00 -7.90 -19.74
CA VAL A 24 -16.22 -8.10 -21.19
C VAL A 24 -15.03 -7.66 -22.03
N GLY A 25 -13.99 -7.11 -21.42
CA GLY A 25 -12.73 -6.85 -22.07
C GLY A 25 -11.74 -6.04 -21.25
N LEU A 26 -10.52 -5.99 -21.76
CA LEU A 26 -9.41 -5.22 -21.23
C LEU A 26 -8.76 -4.46 -22.39
N ASP A 27 -8.88 -3.14 -22.41
CA ASP A 27 -8.27 -2.30 -23.44
C ASP A 27 -6.98 -1.68 -22.88
N LEU A 28 -5.91 -1.72 -23.67
CA LEU A 28 -4.57 -1.28 -23.26
C LEU A 28 -4.09 -0.15 -24.18
N PRO A 29 -4.64 1.07 -24.05
CA PRO A 29 -4.34 2.18 -24.96
C PRO A 29 -2.92 2.75 -24.80
N ASP A 30 -2.15 2.31 -23.81
CA ASP A 30 -0.78 2.75 -23.58
C ASP A 30 0.22 1.60 -23.77
N ASP A 31 0.91 1.63 -24.91
CA ASP A 31 1.89 0.60 -25.31
C ASP A 31 3.11 0.49 -24.38
N ALA A 32 3.39 1.54 -23.60
CA ALA A 32 4.48 1.54 -22.61
C ALA A 32 4.02 1.05 -21.23
N LEU A 33 2.77 0.61 -21.09
CA LEU A 33 2.35 -0.08 -19.87
C LEU A 33 3.17 -1.36 -19.75
N ARG A 34 3.84 -1.51 -18.60
CA ARG A 34 4.56 -2.74 -18.28
C ARG A 34 3.54 -3.84 -18.05
N ILE A 35 3.44 -4.73 -19.03
CA ILE A 35 2.59 -5.92 -18.98
C ILE A 35 3.48 -7.13 -18.72
N GLY A 36 3.33 -7.74 -17.55
CA GLY A 36 3.97 -9.03 -17.28
C GLY A 36 3.29 -10.12 -18.11
N ASN A 37 4.09 -10.84 -18.92
CA ASN A 37 3.66 -11.92 -19.82
C ASN A 37 2.75 -11.44 -20.99
N ARG A 38 3.38 -10.90 -22.05
CA ARG A 38 2.72 -10.56 -23.32
C ARG A 38 2.38 -11.87 -24.04
N GLY A 39 1.09 -12.23 -24.08
CA GLY A 39 0.59 -13.47 -24.68
C GLY A 39 -0.51 -14.20 -23.90
N ASN A 40 -0.88 -13.67 -22.73
CA ASN A 40 -1.83 -14.29 -21.78
C ASN A 40 -3.31 -13.90 -22.02
N PRO A 41 -4.26 -14.68 -21.45
CA PRO A 41 -5.67 -14.68 -21.85
C PRO A 41 -6.39 -13.34 -21.68
N THR A 42 -7.42 -13.12 -22.51
CA THR A 42 -8.30 -11.97 -22.36
C THR A 42 -9.23 -12.19 -21.15
N PRO A 43 -9.22 -11.30 -20.13
CA PRO A 43 -10.11 -11.43 -18.99
C PRO A 43 -11.56 -11.28 -19.44
N ALA A 44 -12.38 -12.25 -19.10
CA ALA A 44 -13.76 -12.36 -19.52
C ALA A 44 -14.57 -13.22 -18.55
N GLY A 45 -15.84 -12.86 -18.38
CA GLY A 45 -16.76 -13.60 -17.52
C GLY A 45 -16.97 -12.94 -16.15
N PRO A 46 -17.74 -13.59 -15.26
CA PRO A 46 -18.05 -13.03 -13.94
C PRO A 46 -16.78 -12.78 -13.13
N VAL A 47 -16.77 -11.69 -12.38
CA VAL A 47 -15.70 -11.45 -11.39
C VAL A 47 -15.88 -12.42 -10.23
N THR A 48 -14.98 -13.40 -10.12
CA THR A 48 -15.07 -14.47 -9.11
C THR A 48 -14.41 -14.07 -7.79
N ARG A 49 -13.36 -13.24 -7.86
CA ARG A 49 -12.64 -12.80 -6.66
C ARG A 49 -11.95 -11.46 -6.91
N VAL A 50 -11.96 -10.61 -5.89
CA VAL A 50 -11.08 -9.43 -5.82
C VAL A 50 -10.44 -9.41 -4.44
N TRP A 51 -9.12 -9.32 -4.41
CA TRP A 51 -8.36 -9.37 -3.16
C TRP A 51 -7.06 -8.59 -3.28
N ARG A 52 -6.40 -8.41 -2.15
CA ARG A 52 -5.09 -7.77 -2.05
C ARG A 52 -4.10 -8.76 -1.50
N ARG A 53 -2.86 -8.70 -2.00
CA ARG A 53 -1.69 -9.26 -1.33
C ARG A 53 -0.59 -8.21 -1.32
N ALA A 54 -0.09 -7.85 -0.15
CA ALA A 54 0.88 -6.79 0.05
C ALA A 54 0.40 -5.48 -0.61
N LYS A 55 1.13 -5.02 -1.64
CA LYS A 55 0.83 -3.83 -2.45
C LYS A 55 0.31 -4.19 -3.85
N HIS A 56 -0.20 -5.41 -4.01
CA HIS A 56 -0.80 -5.91 -5.23
C HIS A 56 -2.32 -6.02 -5.07
N LEU A 57 -3.05 -5.41 -5.98
CA LEU A 57 -4.48 -5.60 -6.14
C LEU A 57 -4.72 -6.68 -7.19
N LEU A 58 -5.58 -7.64 -6.90
CA LEU A 58 -5.87 -8.77 -7.76
C LEU A 58 -7.36 -8.90 -8.05
N LEU A 59 -7.68 -9.31 -9.28
CA LEU A 59 -9.03 -9.64 -9.73
C LEU A 59 -8.99 -10.95 -10.52
N ALA A 60 -9.89 -11.88 -10.24
CA ALA A 60 -10.04 -13.13 -10.96
C ALA A 60 -11.34 -13.18 -11.76
N THR A 61 -11.22 -13.80 -12.93
CA THR A 61 -12.32 -14.24 -13.80
C THR A 61 -12.06 -15.70 -14.20
N PRO A 62 -13.03 -16.42 -14.78
CA PRO A 62 -12.80 -17.78 -15.27
C PRO A 62 -11.73 -17.88 -16.35
N SER A 63 -11.48 -16.81 -17.13
CA SER A 63 -10.52 -16.85 -18.23
C SER A 63 -9.14 -16.26 -17.89
N ALA A 64 -9.03 -15.42 -16.87
CA ALA A 64 -7.77 -14.78 -16.48
C ALA A 64 -7.80 -14.23 -15.05
N GLU A 65 -6.60 -14.01 -14.51
CA GLU A 65 -6.38 -13.21 -13.30
C GLU A 65 -5.57 -11.94 -13.65
N LEU A 66 -5.95 -10.81 -13.08
CA LEU A 66 -5.31 -9.53 -13.25
C LEU A 66 -4.63 -9.13 -11.95
N ALA A 67 -3.42 -8.59 -12.04
CA ALA A 67 -2.72 -8.04 -10.88
C ALA A 67 -2.14 -6.66 -11.19
N TRP A 68 -2.49 -5.67 -10.37
CA TRP A 68 -1.95 -4.31 -10.44
C TRP A 68 -0.96 -4.08 -9.31
N HIS A 69 0.16 -3.44 -9.63
CA HIS A 69 1.01 -2.78 -8.64
C HIS A 69 1.07 -1.28 -8.97
N PHE A 70 0.43 -0.46 -8.15
CA PHE A 70 0.24 0.97 -8.44
C PHE A 70 1.52 1.83 -8.37
N ARG A 71 2.57 1.31 -7.74
CA ARG A 71 3.85 1.99 -7.55
C ARG A 71 3.67 3.33 -6.85
N MET A 72 3.74 4.46 -7.56
CA MET A 72 3.80 5.79 -6.95
C MET A 72 2.49 6.56 -7.03
N THR A 73 1.84 6.56 -8.19
CA THR A 73 0.70 7.40 -8.56
C THR A 73 -0.42 6.63 -9.24
N GLY A 74 -0.29 5.31 -9.37
CA GLY A 74 -1.30 4.47 -9.98
C GLY A 74 -2.59 4.45 -9.14
N LYS A 75 -3.75 4.40 -9.79
CA LYS A 75 -5.05 4.16 -9.14
C LYS A 75 -6.04 3.54 -10.11
N LEU A 76 -6.97 2.75 -9.58
CA LEU A 76 -8.18 2.32 -10.29
C LEU A 76 -9.33 3.23 -9.90
N ILE A 77 -10.03 3.77 -10.89
CA ILE A 77 -11.19 4.65 -10.71
C ILE A 77 -12.22 4.38 -11.81
N PRO A 78 -13.51 4.67 -11.60
CA PRO A 78 -14.49 4.65 -12.68
C PRO A 78 -14.11 5.65 -13.77
N GLU A 79 -14.30 5.29 -15.03
CA GLU A 79 -13.97 6.16 -16.15
C GLU A 79 -14.88 7.39 -16.19
N ARG A 80 -14.29 8.55 -16.50
CA ARG A 80 -14.98 9.84 -16.62
C ARG A 80 -14.20 10.74 -17.61
N PRO A 81 -14.83 11.80 -18.15
CA PRO A 81 -14.18 12.70 -19.10
C PRO A 81 -12.85 13.28 -18.59
N GLY A 82 -11.87 13.41 -19.49
CA GLY A 82 -10.56 14.01 -19.19
C GLY A 82 -9.50 13.06 -18.61
N LEU A 83 -9.85 11.80 -18.30
CA LEU A 83 -8.87 10.81 -17.87
C LEU A 83 -7.95 10.38 -19.03
N ARG A 84 -6.70 10.08 -18.69
CA ARG A 84 -5.71 9.44 -19.58
C ARG A 84 -5.36 8.05 -19.05
N PRO A 85 -6.26 7.06 -19.21
CA PRO A 85 -6.03 5.72 -18.68
C PRO A 85 -4.90 5.00 -19.41
N ARG A 86 -4.13 4.24 -18.63
CA ARG A 86 -3.13 3.28 -19.08
C ARG A 86 -3.77 1.95 -19.48
N ALA A 87 -4.86 1.57 -18.80
CA ALA A 87 -5.65 0.38 -19.08
C ALA A 87 -7.13 0.62 -18.72
N ARG A 88 -8.04 -0.09 -19.40
CA ARG A 88 -9.49 -0.04 -19.17
C ARG A 88 -10.04 -1.45 -18.98
N LEU A 89 -10.67 -1.70 -17.84
CA LEU A 89 -11.43 -2.93 -17.60
C LEU A 89 -12.90 -2.64 -17.90
N ARG A 90 -13.46 -3.27 -18.95
CA ARG A 90 -14.84 -3.08 -19.39
C ARG A 90 -15.76 -4.10 -18.72
N LEU A 91 -16.90 -3.63 -18.24
CA LEU A 91 -17.95 -4.43 -17.62
C LEU A 91 -19.17 -4.60 -18.55
N ASP A 92 -20.00 -5.59 -18.25
CA ASP A 92 -21.19 -5.94 -19.03
C ASP A 92 -22.35 -4.95 -18.96
N ASP A 93 -22.34 -4.05 -17.97
CA ASP A 93 -23.31 -2.94 -17.85
C ASP A 93 -22.87 -1.65 -18.57
N GLY A 94 -21.80 -1.72 -19.37
CA GLY A 94 -21.18 -0.57 -20.03
C GLY A 94 -20.25 0.25 -19.12
N GLY A 95 -20.14 -0.10 -17.83
CA GLY A 95 -19.21 0.51 -16.91
C GLY A 95 -17.75 0.23 -17.31
N VAL A 96 -16.88 1.21 -17.10
CA VAL A 96 -15.44 1.07 -17.35
C VAL A 96 -14.65 1.50 -16.12
N ILE A 97 -13.70 0.65 -15.71
CA ILE A 97 -12.75 0.96 -14.65
C ILE A 97 -11.41 1.29 -15.30
N ALA A 98 -10.97 2.53 -15.11
CA ALA A 98 -9.73 3.09 -15.64
C ALA A 98 -8.58 2.89 -14.66
N PHE A 99 -7.47 2.32 -15.14
CA PHE A 99 -6.17 2.41 -14.48
C PHE A 99 -5.46 3.68 -14.95
N VAL A 100 -5.30 4.67 -14.07
CA VAL A 100 -4.55 5.89 -14.37
C VAL A 100 -3.25 5.90 -13.58
N ASP A 101 -2.17 6.39 -14.20
CA ASP A 101 -0.88 6.51 -13.54
C ASP A 101 -0.03 7.59 -14.21
N THR A 102 0.02 8.78 -13.60
CA THR A 102 0.67 9.97 -14.18
C THR A 102 2.17 9.83 -14.33
N ARG A 103 2.84 9.09 -13.44
CA ARG A 103 4.29 8.82 -13.53
C ARG A 103 4.65 7.62 -14.39
N ARG A 104 3.66 6.90 -14.90
CA ARG A 104 3.80 5.71 -15.74
C ARG A 104 4.73 4.62 -15.18
N LEU A 105 4.75 4.45 -13.86
CA LEU A 105 5.57 3.45 -13.16
C LEU A 105 4.81 2.15 -12.86
N GLY A 106 3.49 2.23 -12.70
CA GLY A 106 2.63 1.13 -12.32
C GLY A 106 2.62 0.00 -13.34
N GLU A 107 2.33 -1.19 -12.83
CA GLU A 107 2.39 -2.44 -13.58
C GLU A 107 1.02 -3.10 -13.58
N LEU A 108 0.69 -3.72 -14.71
CA LEU A 108 -0.43 -4.64 -14.83
C LEU A 108 0.14 -6.00 -15.26
N ARG A 109 -0.36 -7.08 -14.67
CA ARG A 109 -0.07 -8.44 -15.11
C ARG A 109 -1.37 -9.13 -15.46
N VAL A 110 -1.34 -9.86 -16.57
CA VAL A 110 -2.41 -10.75 -16.98
C VAL A 110 -1.88 -12.16 -16.82
N LEU A 111 -2.56 -12.95 -16.00
CA LEU A 111 -2.15 -14.29 -15.59
C LEU A 111 -3.24 -15.29 -16.04
N PRO A 112 -2.86 -16.55 -16.33
CA PRO A 112 -3.86 -17.60 -16.54
C PRO A 112 -4.69 -17.80 -15.26
N PRO A 113 -5.89 -18.39 -15.35
CA PRO A 113 -6.68 -18.75 -14.18
C PRO A 113 -5.87 -19.57 -13.18
N GLY A 114 -5.85 -19.15 -11.91
CA GLY A 114 -5.06 -19.77 -10.84
C GLY A 114 -3.56 -19.44 -10.84
N GLY A 115 -3.07 -18.64 -11.80
CA GLY A 115 -1.65 -18.27 -11.90
C GLY A 115 -1.18 -17.23 -10.89
N ALA A 116 -2.08 -16.49 -10.24
CA ALA A 116 -1.74 -15.44 -9.28
C ALA A 116 -1.02 -15.97 -8.04
N ALA A 117 -1.43 -17.13 -7.52
CA ALA A 117 -0.79 -17.71 -6.34
C ALA A 117 0.70 -18.02 -6.61
N ALA A 118 0.97 -18.80 -7.67
CA ALA A 118 2.33 -19.14 -8.07
C ALA A 118 3.18 -17.90 -8.37
N TRP A 119 2.62 -16.87 -9.02
CA TRP A 119 3.33 -15.62 -9.25
C TRP A 119 3.63 -14.86 -7.95
N LEU A 120 2.67 -14.75 -7.03
CA LEU A 120 2.87 -14.09 -5.75
C LEU A 120 3.96 -14.78 -4.91
N ASP A 121 4.07 -16.10 -4.99
CA ASP A 121 5.11 -16.87 -4.32
C ASP A 121 6.52 -16.51 -4.82
N THR A 122 6.67 -16.08 -6.08
CA THR A 122 7.97 -15.62 -6.62
C THR A 122 8.43 -14.27 -6.06
N LEU A 123 7.56 -13.54 -5.36
CA LEU A 123 7.85 -12.19 -4.85
C LEU A 123 8.50 -12.18 -3.47
N ASP A 124 8.67 -13.35 -2.84
CA ASP A 124 9.26 -13.51 -1.49
C ASP A 124 8.61 -12.54 -0.48
N LEU A 125 7.27 -12.50 -0.45
CA LEU A 125 6.52 -11.59 0.41
C LEU A 125 6.35 -12.19 1.80
N GLY A 126 6.77 -11.44 2.82
CA GLY A 126 6.47 -11.70 4.21
C GLY A 126 4.96 -11.65 4.50
N PRO A 127 4.52 -12.09 5.68
CA PRO A 127 3.12 -12.15 6.07
C PRO A 127 2.45 -10.78 6.04
N GLU A 128 1.12 -10.80 5.97
CA GLU A 128 0.27 -9.62 6.10
C GLU A 128 0.25 -9.11 7.54
N PRO A 129 0.36 -7.79 7.79
CA PRO A 129 0.11 -7.18 9.10
C PRO A 129 -1.35 -6.72 9.29
N PHE A 130 -2.23 -7.00 8.32
CA PHE A 130 -3.63 -6.56 8.26
C PHE A 130 -4.45 -7.59 7.46
N PRO A 131 -5.71 -7.91 7.82
CA PRO A 131 -6.56 -7.21 8.81
C PRO A 131 -6.33 -7.64 10.27
N GLU A 132 -5.73 -8.79 10.50
CA GLU A 132 -5.56 -9.33 11.86
C GLU A 132 -4.57 -8.50 12.69
N ARG A 133 -4.81 -8.46 14.01
CA ARG A 133 -3.84 -7.87 14.94
C ARG A 133 -2.80 -8.92 15.31
N HIS A 134 -1.53 -8.59 15.10
CA HIS A 134 -0.40 -9.43 15.52
C HIS A 134 0.23 -8.90 16.82
N PRO A 135 0.54 -9.77 17.81
CA PRO A 135 1.16 -9.36 19.06
C PRO A 135 2.60 -8.88 18.87
N GLY A 136 3.16 -8.13 19.82
CA GLY A 136 4.54 -7.64 19.76
C GLY A 136 5.58 -8.73 19.52
N ALA A 137 5.41 -9.91 20.10
CA ALA A 137 6.29 -11.07 19.89
C ALA A 137 6.35 -11.51 18.41
N TRP A 138 5.26 -11.37 17.66
CA TRP A 138 5.25 -11.64 16.22
C TRP A 138 6.13 -10.64 15.46
N TRP A 139 6.04 -9.34 15.77
CA TRP A 139 6.88 -8.31 15.15
C TRP A 139 8.37 -8.50 15.49
N ALA A 140 8.66 -8.82 16.75
CA ALA A 140 10.01 -9.13 17.21
C ALA A 140 10.60 -10.33 16.46
N ALA A 141 9.83 -11.41 16.26
CA ALA A 141 10.28 -12.59 15.52
C ALA A 141 10.54 -12.30 14.04
N ARG A 142 9.86 -11.33 13.43
CA ARG A 142 10.02 -10.98 12.01
C ARG A 142 11.13 -9.98 11.73
N LEU A 143 11.38 -9.06 12.66
CA LEU A 143 12.21 -7.89 12.43
C LEU A 143 13.38 -7.76 13.41
N GLY A 144 13.32 -8.42 14.57
CA GLY A 144 14.28 -8.26 15.66
C GLY A 144 15.67 -8.82 15.36
N ASP A 145 15.81 -9.69 14.36
CA ASP A 145 17.11 -10.20 13.89
C ASP A 145 17.83 -9.23 12.94
N LEU A 146 17.11 -8.27 12.35
CA LEU A 146 17.63 -7.38 11.32
C LEU A 146 18.66 -6.40 11.89
N ARG A 147 19.75 -6.21 11.15
CA ARG A 147 20.75 -5.18 11.46
C ARG A 147 20.20 -3.81 11.05
N GLY A 148 20.37 -2.84 11.93
CA GLY A 148 20.06 -1.43 11.63
C GLY A 148 18.72 -0.97 12.17
N ALA A 149 18.31 0.20 11.67
CA ALA A 149 17.21 0.96 12.24
C ALA A 149 15.84 0.34 11.97
N ILE A 150 14.93 0.48 12.94
CA ILE A 150 13.58 -0.10 12.91
C ILE A 150 12.73 0.42 11.74
N LYS A 151 12.85 1.69 11.36
CA LYS A 151 12.03 2.25 10.27
C LYS A 151 12.32 1.56 8.93
N PRO A 152 13.58 1.43 8.47
CA PRO A 152 13.90 0.60 7.31
C PRO A 152 13.48 -0.88 7.48
N ALA A 153 13.59 -1.44 8.68
CA ALA A 153 13.18 -2.82 8.96
C ALA A 153 11.68 -3.03 8.73
N LEU A 154 10.81 -2.13 9.20
CA LEU A 154 9.36 -2.17 8.95
C LEU A 154 9.00 -2.16 7.47
N MET A 155 9.89 -1.69 6.59
CA MET A 155 9.65 -1.60 5.15
C MET A 155 10.15 -2.83 4.37
N ARG A 156 10.76 -3.83 5.04
CA ARG A 156 11.24 -5.07 4.45
C ARG A 156 10.07 -5.96 4.04
N GLN A 157 9.75 -5.97 2.73
CA GLN A 157 8.59 -6.69 2.21
C GLN A 157 8.69 -8.21 2.40
N ASP A 158 9.90 -8.75 2.51
CA ASP A 158 10.21 -10.16 2.83
C ASP A 158 9.92 -10.53 4.29
N ARG A 159 9.87 -9.54 5.19
CA ARG A 159 9.63 -9.76 6.62
C ARG A 159 8.21 -9.42 7.04
N VAL A 160 7.70 -8.28 6.59
CA VAL A 160 6.32 -7.83 6.77
C VAL A 160 5.89 -7.10 5.51
N ALA A 161 4.91 -7.66 4.80
CA ALA A 161 4.53 -7.11 3.50
C ALA A 161 3.59 -5.91 3.63
N GLY A 162 3.62 -5.04 2.63
CA GLY A 162 2.62 -3.98 2.49
C GLY A 162 2.97 -2.65 3.17
N LEU A 163 3.83 -2.62 4.18
CA LEU A 163 4.26 -1.36 4.81
C LEU A 163 5.22 -0.59 3.89
N GLY A 164 5.08 0.73 3.81
CA GLY A 164 5.99 1.61 3.08
C GLY A 164 6.51 2.76 3.93
N ASN A 165 6.85 3.86 3.26
CA ASN A 165 7.56 4.97 3.87
C ASN A 165 6.68 5.78 4.84
N ILE A 166 5.40 5.92 4.48
CA ILE A 166 4.39 6.62 5.27
C ILE A 166 4.10 5.79 6.50
N ALA A 167 3.64 4.55 6.31
CA ALA A 167 3.28 3.67 7.41
C ALA A 167 4.44 3.51 8.39
N ALA A 168 5.67 3.30 7.92
CA ALA A 168 6.80 3.11 8.83
C ALA A 168 7.12 4.37 9.67
N SER A 169 6.96 5.57 9.13
CA SER A 169 7.18 6.81 9.90
C SER A 169 6.05 7.03 10.92
N GLU A 170 4.81 6.84 10.49
CA GLU A 170 3.62 6.99 11.32
C GLU A 170 3.58 5.94 12.44
N ILE A 171 3.92 4.68 12.15
CA ILE A 171 4.00 3.59 13.14
C ILE A 171 5.06 3.90 14.20
N CYS A 172 6.27 4.29 13.78
CA CYS A 172 7.32 4.65 14.73
C CYS A 172 6.89 5.81 15.64
N TRP A 173 6.24 6.85 15.09
CA TRP A 173 5.75 7.97 15.89
C TRP A 173 4.63 7.55 16.82
N ARG A 174 3.65 6.79 16.31
CA ARG A 174 2.53 6.31 17.10
C ARG A 174 2.99 5.46 18.28
N ALA A 175 3.99 4.61 18.06
CA ALA A 175 4.63 3.75 19.08
C ALA A 175 5.58 4.50 20.03
N GLY A 176 5.94 5.76 19.76
CA GLY A 176 6.95 6.49 20.53
C GLY A 176 8.37 5.91 20.37
N VAL A 177 8.62 5.13 19.33
CA VAL A 177 9.92 4.50 19.07
C VAL A 177 10.71 5.35 18.08
N SER A 178 11.96 5.66 18.40
CA SER A 178 12.84 6.34 17.45
C SER A 178 12.98 5.53 16.16
N PRO A 179 12.76 6.13 14.98
CA PRO A 179 12.94 5.43 13.72
C PRO A 179 14.41 5.05 13.46
N ARG A 180 15.35 5.55 14.29
CA ARG A 180 16.77 5.19 14.29
C ARG A 180 17.12 4.05 15.25
N ALA A 181 16.22 3.68 16.16
CA ALA A 181 16.46 2.60 17.12
C ALA A 181 16.79 1.30 16.38
N SER A 182 17.79 0.57 16.86
CA SER A 182 18.15 -0.73 16.29
C SER A 182 17.03 -1.73 16.55
N ALA A 183 16.59 -2.46 15.53
CA ALA A 183 15.54 -3.48 15.70
C ALA A 183 15.98 -4.56 16.72
N ARG A 184 17.28 -4.87 16.78
CA ARG A 184 17.87 -5.85 17.72
C ARG A 184 17.82 -5.45 19.18
N THR A 185 17.69 -4.16 19.48
CA THR A 185 17.76 -3.64 20.86
C THR A 185 16.40 -3.20 21.37
N LEU A 186 15.32 -3.37 20.60
CA LEU A 186 13.98 -3.03 21.04
C LEU A 186 13.51 -4.00 22.13
N SER A 187 13.00 -3.43 23.23
CA SER A 187 12.40 -4.19 24.32
C SER A 187 11.05 -4.79 23.89
N ALA A 188 10.56 -5.76 24.66
CA ALA A 188 9.23 -6.34 24.45
C ALA A 188 8.11 -5.27 24.49
N ALA A 189 8.26 -4.25 25.34
CA ALA A 189 7.32 -3.13 25.42
C ALA A 189 7.33 -2.28 24.13
N CYS A 190 8.51 -2.01 23.54
CA CYS A 190 8.59 -1.32 22.25
C CYS A 190 7.92 -2.13 21.14
N TRP A 191 8.09 -3.46 21.11
CA TRP A 191 7.43 -4.31 20.13
C TRP A 191 5.91 -4.36 20.32
N ALA A 192 5.43 -4.37 21.56
CA ALA A 192 3.99 -4.25 21.84
C ALA A 192 3.43 -2.90 21.37
N ALA A 193 4.16 -1.80 21.59
CA ALA A 193 3.77 -0.48 21.09
C ALA A 193 3.74 -0.41 19.56
N ILE A 194 4.72 -1.03 18.87
CA ILE A 194 4.73 -1.14 17.40
C ILE A 194 3.54 -1.96 16.89
N ALA A 195 3.19 -3.04 17.57
CA ALA A 195 2.04 -3.86 17.21
C ALA A 195 0.74 -3.06 17.25
N GLU A 196 0.49 -2.34 18.34
CA GLU A 196 -0.70 -1.49 18.47
C GLU A 196 -0.69 -0.34 17.48
N ALA A 197 0.44 0.36 17.34
CA ALA A 197 0.59 1.46 16.40
C ALA A 197 0.33 1.03 14.96
N SER A 198 0.85 -0.13 14.56
CA SER A 198 0.62 -0.72 13.24
C SER A 198 -0.85 -1.02 13.00
N HIS A 199 -1.48 -1.74 13.93
CA HIS A 199 -2.88 -2.11 13.79
C HIS A 199 -3.78 -0.87 13.73
N ALA A 200 -3.61 0.06 14.68
CA ALA A 200 -4.39 1.28 14.75
C ALA A 200 -4.20 2.18 13.51
N PHE A 201 -2.96 2.34 13.03
CA PHE A 201 -2.69 3.14 11.83
C PHE A 201 -3.35 2.54 10.59
N LEU A 202 -3.13 1.24 10.32
CA LEU A 202 -3.64 0.60 9.11
C LEU A 202 -5.18 0.60 9.09
N HIS A 203 -5.83 0.27 10.21
CA HIS A 203 -7.29 0.32 10.31
C HIS A 203 -7.83 1.74 10.18
N HIS A 204 -7.17 2.73 10.78
CA HIS A 204 -7.59 4.13 10.66
C HIS A 204 -7.56 4.62 9.20
N ILE A 205 -6.45 4.43 8.48
CA ILE A 205 -6.34 4.88 7.09
C ILE A 205 -7.35 4.17 6.19
N VAL A 206 -7.52 2.85 6.36
CA VAL A 206 -8.50 2.06 5.60
C VAL A 206 -9.95 2.46 5.92
N ALA A 207 -10.23 2.98 7.13
CA ALA A 207 -11.56 3.44 7.52
C ALA A 207 -11.88 4.86 7.03
N VAL A 208 -10.87 5.76 6.98
CA VAL A 208 -11.06 7.17 6.61
C VAL A 208 -11.27 7.34 5.10
N GLU A 209 -10.61 6.55 4.25
CA GLU A 209 -10.90 6.61 2.80
C GLU A 209 -12.12 5.76 2.44
N ALA A 210 -13.31 6.38 2.50
CA ALA A 210 -14.58 5.79 2.07
C ALA A 210 -14.99 6.15 0.63
N GLY A 211 -14.19 6.96 -0.07
CA GLY A 211 -14.50 7.47 -1.41
C GLY A 211 -14.14 6.50 -2.56
N ASP A 212 -14.59 6.83 -3.77
CA ASP A 212 -14.35 6.06 -5.00
C ASP A 212 -12.94 6.27 -5.58
N GLU A 213 -12.15 7.16 -4.99
CA GLU A 213 -10.82 7.50 -5.45
C GLU A 213 -9.87 7.66 -4.27
N ILE A 214 -8.66 7.12 -4.44
CA ILE A 214 -7.55 7.31 -3.50
C ILE A 214 -6.93 8.67 -3.80
N HIS A 215 -6.79 9.47 -2.74
CA HIS A 215 -6.18 10.78 -2.84
C HIS A 215 -4.75 10.74 -2.28
N TYR A 216 -3.77 10.95 -3.14
CA TYR A 216 -2.38 11.00 -2.71
C TYR A 216 -1.99 12.40 -2.25
N LEU A 217 -1.05 12.49 -1.30
CA LEU A 217 -0.46 13.76 -0.83
C LEU A 217 0.03 14.69 -1.95
N ASN A 218 0.36 14.12 -3.11
CA ASN A 218 0.92 14.84 -4.25
C ASN A 218 -0.11 15.06 -5.38
N ASP A 219 -1.42 14.89 -5.12
CA ASP A 219 -2.46 15.09 -6.13
C ASP A 219 -2.70 16.58 -6.49
N GLY A 220 -2.03 17.52 -5.81
CA GLY A 220 -1.99 18.93 -6.17
C GLY A 220 -2.17 19.88 -4.99
N PRO A 221 -2.21 21.21 -5.25
CA PRO A 221 -2.51 22.22 -4.23
C PRO A 221 -3.86 21.93 -3.55
N GLY A 222 -3.89 21.90 -2.22
CA GLY A 222 -5.11 21.63 -1.44
C GLY A 222 -5.32 20.15 -1.06
N ALA A 223 -4.43 19.23 -1.45
CA ALA A 223 -4.47 17.86 -0.96
C ALA A 223 -4.33 17.84 0.58
N SER A 224 -5.36 17.33 1.27
CA SER A 224 -5.32 17.17 2.72
C SER A 224 -4.23 16.15 3.09
N ASN A 225 -3.43 16.48 4.11
CA ASN A 225 -2.45 15.55 4.67
C ASN A 225 -3.03 14.90 5.94
N PRO A 226 -3.54 13.65 5.88
CA PRO A 226 -4.17 13.00 7.03
C PRO A 226 -3.16 12.43 8.04
N PHE A 227 -1.85 12.50 7.76
CA PHE A 227 -0.82 11.87 8.58
C PHE A 227 -0.38 12.74 9.75
N ASP A 228 0.09 12.14 10.84
CA ASP A 228 0.49 12.86 12.05
C ASP A 228 1.87 13.50 11.93
N VAL A 229 2.81 12.85 11.23
CA VAL A 229 4.19 13.34 11.07
C VAL A 229 4.68 13.32 9.63
N TYR A 230 4.19 12.39 8.80
CA TYR A 230 4.67 12.25 7.44
C TYR A 230 4.35 13.49 6.59
N GLY A 231 5.37 14.04 5.93
CA GLY A 231 5.19 15.25 5.12
C GLY A 231 4.97 16.53 5.93
N ARG A 232 5.18 16.50 7.26
CA ARG A 232 4.95 17.64 8.17
C ARG A 232 6.23 18.27 8.71
N ALA A 233 7.32 18.23 7.97
CA ALA A 233 8.60 18.79 8.40
C ALA A 233 8.46 20.26 8.86
N GLY A 234 8.96 20.58 10.05
CA GLY A 234 8.86 21.91 10.66
C GLY A 234 7.53 22.22 11.35
N ALA A 235 6.45 21.47 11.07
CA ALA A 235 5.18 21.65 11.75
C ALA A 235 5.24 21.16 13.21
N PRO A 236 4.41 21.70 14.12
CA PRO A 236 4.36 21.24 15.50
C PRO A 236 3.85 19.79 15.60
N CYS A 237 4.52 18.98 16.41
CA CYS A 237 4.09 17.62 16.73
C CYS A 237 2.72 17.66 17.42
N PRO A 238 1.73 16.86 16.98
CA PRO A 238 0.38 16.92 17.55
C PRO A 238 0.29 16.41 19.00
N ARG A 239 1.35 15.79 19.54
CA ARG A 239 1.43 15.36 20.96
C ARG A 239 2.13 16.33 21.89
N CYS A 240 3.14 17.06 21.41
CA CYS A 240 4.05 17.82 22.29
C CYS A 240 4.46 19.19 21.77
N GLY A 241 4.00 19.59 20.58
CA GLY A 241 4.32 20.89 19.96
C GLY A 241 5.73 21.02 19.37
N ALA A 242 6.68 20.15 19.72
CA ALA A 242 8.03 20.20 19.15
C ALA A 242 8.02 20.01 17.62
N PRO A 243 8.90 20.70 16.87
CA PRO A 243 8.89 20.64 15.41
C PRO A 243 9.24 19.24 14.89
N ILE A 244 8.45 18.74 13.92
CA ILE A 244 8.73 17.47 13.24
C ILE A 244 10.02 17.58 12.41
N GLN A 245 10.95 16.68 12.66
CA GLN A 245 12.22 16.61 11.95
C GLN A 245 12.08 15.81 10.66
N ARG A 246 12.83 16.20 9.63
CA ARG A 246 12.99 15.43 8.38
C ARG A 246 14.45 15.07 8.18
N PHE A 247 14.73 13.80 7.90
CA PHE A 247 16.08 13.32 7.56
C PHE A 247 16.00 12.09 6.65
N MET A 248 17.14 11.66 6.12
CA MET A 248 17.21 10.50 5.21
C MET A 248 17.63 9.24 5.96
N GLN A 249 16.95 8.12 5.69
CA GLN A 249 17.36 6.77 6.11
C GLN A 249 17.15 5.79 4.95
N ALA A 250 18.20 5.04 4.60
CA ALA A 250 18.16 4.05 3.52
C ALA A 250 17.57 4.61 2.21
N GLY A 251 17.99 5.83 1.83
CA GLY A 251 17.53 6.51 0.60
C GLY A 251 16.10 7.03 0.64
N ARG A 252 15.42 7.03 1.79
CA ARG A 252 14.04 7.52 1.93
C ARG A 252 13.93 8.61 3.00
N ALA A 253 13.08 9.60 2.75
CA ALA A 253 12.76 10.60 3.76
C ALA A 253 12.03 9.96 4.95
N THR A 254 12.46 10.30 6.15
CA THR A 254 11.86 9.93 7.43
C THR A 254 11.41 11.19 8.14
N PHE A 255 10.25 11.11 8.80
CA PHE A 255 9.69 12.16 9.61
C PHE A 255 9.53 11.66 11.06
N ALA A 256 9.95 12.45 12.05
CA ALA A 256 9.90 12.04 13.46
C ALA A 256 9.88 13.24 14.41
N CYS A 257 9.35 13.03 15.61
CA CYS A 257 9.42 13.99 16.71
C CYS A 257 10.57 13.60 17.66
N SER A 258 11.56 14.47 17.84
CA SER A 258 12.71 14.19 18.73
C SER A 258 12.34 14.05 20.21
N VAL A 259 11.23 14.66 20.64
CA VAL A 259 10.73 14.61 22.02
C VAL A 259 9.91 13.35 22.26
N CYS A 260 8.94 13.04 21.40
CA CYS A 260 8.09 11.85 21.54
C CYS A 260 8.80 10.55 21.15
N GLN A 261 9.89 10.62 20.40
CA GLN A 261 10.65 9.47 19.92
C GLN A 261 12.14 9.68 20.25
N PRO A 262 12.49 9.69 21.55
CA PRO A 262 13.84 9.97 21.98
C PRO A 262 14.82 8.94 21.38
N PRO A 263 16.09 9.32 21.12
CA PRO A 263 17.11 8.36 20.68
C PRO A 263 17.15 7.15 21.60
N ALA A 264 17.38 5.96 21.03
CA ALA A 264 17.67 4.78 21.84
C ALA A 264 18.92 5.07 22.67
N ARG A 265 18.80 4.93 24.00
CA ARG A 265 19.95 4.95 24.91
C ARG A 265 20.69 3.62 24.84
#